data_AF-A0A380DKD4-F1
#
_entry.id   AF-A0A380DKD4-F1
#
_cell.length_a   1.000
_cell.length_b   1.000
_cell.length_c   1.000
_cell.angle_alpha   90.00
_cell.angle_beta   90.00
_cell.angle_gamma   90.00
#
_symmetry.space_group_name_H-M   'P 1'
#
loop_
_entity.id
_entity.type
_entity.pdbx_description
1 polymer ?
#
loop_
_entity_poly.entity_id
_entity_poly.type
_entity_poly.pdbx_seq_one_letter_code
_entity_poly.pdbx_strand_id
1 'polypeptide(L)'
;MSKEAGHTFLAKLGKTRLRPGGKAATDWLIQQGAFSQDKQVLEVACNMCTTSIYLAHTYGCHIQGVDINKKALEKAQENISAAGLESYIQVQQANAVKLPFDDNQFDIVLNEAMLTMLPIAIKEKSITRVLPSLKAWGYLVNT
;
A
#
# COMPACT_ATOMS: atom_id res chain seq x y z
N MET A 1 -18.99 -23.35 -6.75
CA MET A 1 -18.22 -23.03 -5.53
C MET A 1 -17.53 -21.69 -5.75
N SER A 2 -17.84 -20.67 -4.95
CA SER A 2 -17.13 -19.38 -5.02
C SER A 2 -15.65 -19.63 -4.69
N LYS A 3 -14.74 -19.32 -5.62
CA LYS A 3 -13.30 -19.42 -5.36
C LYS A 3 -12.95 -18.33 -4.34
N GLU A 4 -12.57 -18.73 -3.14
CA GLU A 4 -12.02 -17.83 -2.12
C GLU A 4 -10.78 -17.11 -2.67
N ALA A 5 -10.61 -15.83 -2.32
CA ALA A 5 -9.42 -15.08 -2.71
C ALA A 5 -8.16 -15.69 -2.08
N GLY A 6 -7.08 -15.81 -2.86
CA GLY A 6 -5.86 -16.49 -2.41
C GLY A 6 -5.26 -15.93 -1.11
N HIS A 7 -5.33 -14.61 -0.91
CA HIS A 7 -4.86 -13.98 0.34
C HIS A 7 -5.70 -14.40 1.56
N THR A 8 -7.02 -14.52 1.42
CA THR A 8 -7.92 -14.96 2.48
C THR A 8 -7.65 -16.42 2.85
N PHE A 9 -7.46 -17.28 1.84
CA PHE A 9 -7.10 -18.67 2.04
C PHE A 9 -5.78 -18.81 2.80
N LEU A 10 -4.74 -18.09 2.39
CA LEU A 10 -3.43 -18.13 3.05
C LEU A 10 -3.47 -17.58 4.47
N ALA A 11 -4.24 -16.51 4.72
CA ALA A 11 -4.43 -15.97 6.06
C ALA A 11 -5.09 -16.98 7.01
N LYS A 12 -6.08 -17.75 6.53
CA LYS A 12 -6.71 -18.84 7.31
C LYS A 12 -5.73 -19.96 7.66
N LEU A 13 -4.71 -20.18 6.84
CA LEU A 13 -3.61 -21.12 7.12
C LEU A 13 -2.55 -20.54 8.08
N GLY A 14 -2.79 -19.36 8.67
CA GLY A 14 -1.89 -18.73 9.62
C GLY A 14 -0.76 -17.93 8.98
N LYS A 15 -0.76 -17.72 7.66
CA LYS A 15 0.23 -16.85 7.02
C LYS A 15 -0.08 -15.39 7.34
N THR A 16 0.85 -14.74 8.04
CA THR A 16 0.75 -13.33 8.44
C THR A 16 1.47 -12.38 7.48
N ARG A 17 2.31 -12.89 6.59
CA ARG A 17 2.95 -12.12 5.49
C ARG A 17 2.84 -12.87 4.18
N LEU A 18 2.34 -12.17 3.17
CA LEU A 18 2.03 -12.74 1.85
C LEU A 18 2.94 -12.21 0.74
N ARG A 19 3.75 -11.18 1.04
CA ARG A 19 4.69 -10.58 0.09
C ARG A 19 5.90 -11.47 -0.17
N PRO A 20 6.28 -11.70 -1.45
CA PRO A 20 7.56 -12.31 -1.82
C PRO A 20 8.75 -11.68 -1.09
N GLY A 21 9.70 -12.50 -0.64
CA GLY A 21 10.89 -12.02 0.09
C GLY A 21 10.65 -11.50 1.52
N GLY A 22 9.39 -11.40 1.97
CA GLY A 22 9.05 -11.11 3.36
C GLY A 22 9.44 -9.69 3.81
N LYS A 23 9.74 -9.52 5.11
CA LYS A 23 10.10 -8.20 5.66
C LYS A 23 11.47 -7.70 5.17
N ALA A 24 12.45 -8.59 5.05
CA ALA A 24 13.80 -8.21 4.64
C ALA A 24 13.83 -7.58 3.24
N ALA A 25 13.09 -8.15 2.28
CA ALA A 25 12.99 -7.58 0.93
C ALA A 25 12.31 -6.20 0.94
N THR A 26 11.22 -6.06 1.71
CA THR A 26 10.55 -4.77 1.92
C THR A 26 11.50 -3.73 2.50
N ASP A 27 12.21 -4.07 3.58
CA ASP A 27 13.14 -3.15 4.25
C ASP A 27 14.26 -2.72 3.30
N TRP A 28 14.81 -3.66 2.52
CA TRP A 28 15.84 -3.35 1.53
C TRP A 28 15.32 -2.38 0.45
N LEU A 29 14.13 -2.64 -0.11
CA LEU A 29 13.52 -1.74 -1.10
C LEU A 29 13.19 -0.37 -0.49
N ILE A 30 12.70 -0.32 0.74
CA ILE A 30 12.44 0.93 1.46
C ILE A 30 13.74 1.74 1.65
N GLN A 31 14.85 1.08 2.00
CA GLN A 31 16.15 1.75 2.14
C GLN A 31 16.64 2.37 0.81
N GLN A 32 16.30 1.78 -0.33
CA GLN A 32 16.61 2.37 -1.64
C GLN A 32 15.62 3.49 -2.03
N GLY A 33 14.42 3.47 -1.47
CA GLY A 33 13.30 4.31 -1.87
C GLY A 33 13.26 5.71 -1.23
N ALA A 34 14.40 6.26 -0.79
CA ALA A 34 14.57 7.67 -0.37
C ALA A 34 13.36 8.30 0.35
N PHE A 35 12.78 7.58 1.30
CA PHE A 35 11.62 8.03 2.08
C PHE A 35 12.03 9.14 3.05
N SER A 36 11.20 10.19 3.13
CA SER A 36 11.44 11.35 3.98
C SER A 36 10.17 12.19 4.15
N GLN A 37 10.20 13.13 5.09
CA GLN A 37 9.07 13.99 5.44
C GLN A 37 8.54 14.89 4.32
N ASP A 38 9.36 15.18 3.30
CA ASP A 38 8.99 15.93 2.10
C ASP A 38 8.27 15.09 1.03
N LYS A 39 8.22 13.76 1.20
CA LYS A 39 7.60 12.86 0.22
C LYS A 39 6.10 12.67 0.47
N GLN A 40 5.34 12.73 -0.61
CA GLN A 40 3.96 12.26 -0.66
C GLN A 40 3.94 10.81 -1.14
N VAL A 41 3.42 9.90 -0.31
CA VAL A 41 3.41 8.46 -0.57
C VAL A 41 1.98 7.97 -0.73
N LEU A 42 1.72 7.14 -1.73
CA LEU A 42 0.48 6.37 -1.86
C LEU A 42 0.75 4.90 -1.57
N GLU A 43 0.09 4.31 -0.56
CA GLU A 43 0.09 2.85 -0.35
C GLU A 43 -1.18 2.24 -0.94
N VAL A 44 -1.04 1.46 -2.02
CA VAL A 44 -2.15 0.76 -2.67
C VAL A 44 -2.32 -0.64 -2.08
N ALA A 45 -3.55 -0.97 -1.68
CA ALA A 45 -3.89 -2.16 -0.89
C ALA A 45 -3.19 -2.15 0.49
N CYS A 46 -3.35 -1.03 1.21
CA CYS A 46 -2.65 -0.75 2.47
C CYS A 46 -3.05 -1.66 3.64
N ASN A 47 -4.11 -2.46 3.50
CA ASN A 47 -4.63 -3.32 4.57
C ASN A 47 -4.77 -2.53 5.89
N MET A 48 -4.25 -3.04 6.99
CA MET A 48 -4.23 -2.41 8.32
C MET A 48 -3.08 -1.40 8.54
N CYS A 49 -2.47 -0.89 7.47
CA CYS A 49 -1.45 0.15 7.45
C CYS A 49 -0.16 -0.15 8.22
N THR A 50 0.22 -1.43 8.37
CA THR A 50 1.45 -1.81 9.09
C THR A 50 2.69 -1.17 8.48
N THR A 51 2.77 -1.11 7.14
CA THR A 51 3.93 -0.54 6.45
C THR A 51 3.86 0.99 6.42
N SER A 52 2.69 1.59 6.18
CA SER A 52 2.48 3.04 6.35
C SER A 52 2.90 3.53 7.74
N ILE A 53 2.47 2.86 8.82
CA ILE A 53 2.83 3.22 10.21
C ILE A 53 4.35 3.16 10.41
N TYR A 54 5.00 2.10 9.93
CA TYR A 54 6.45 1.99 10.00
C TYR A 54 7.16 3.14 9.25
N LEU A 55 6.71 3.47 8.05
CA LEU A 55 7.30 4.52 7.22
C LEU A 55 7.11 5.91 7.82
N ALA A 56 5.90 6.25 8.26
CA ALA A 56 5.62 7.54 8.90
C ALA A 56 6.42 7.70 10.21
N HIS A 57 6.48 6.65 11.04
CA HIS A 57 7.28 6.69 12.27
C HIS A 57 8.79 6.81 12.01
N THR A 58 9.31 6.14 10.98
CA THR A 58 10.76 6.09 10.72
C THR A 58 11.27 7.30 9.94
N TYR A 59 10.49 7.80 8.98
CA TYR A 59 10.93 8.78 8.00
C TYR A 59 10.09 10.07 8.00
N GLY A 60 8.98 10.12 8.74
CA GLY A 60 8.08 11.28 8.79
C GLY A 60 7.25 11.48 7.52
N CYS A 61 7.13 10.48 6.65
CA CYS A 61 6.42 10.58 5.38
C CYS A 61 4.94 10.92 5.56
N HIS A 62 4.38 11.66 4.61
CA HIS A 62 2.93 11.84 4.48
C HIS A 62 2.40 10.75 3.55
N ILE A 63 1.42 9.99 4.02
CA ILE A 63 0.97 8.76 3.37
C ILE A 63 -0.54 8.76 3.20
N GLN A 64 -0.98 8.50 1.97
CA GLN A 64 -2.34 8.17 1.64
C GLN A 64 -2.45 6.66 1.42
N GLY A 65 -3.15 5.96 2.29
CA GLY A 65 -3.46 4.54 2.15
C GLY A 65 -4.79 4.31 1.45
N VAL A 66 -4.85 3.33 0.56
CA VAL A 66 -6.12 2.86 -0.02
C VAL A 66 -6.27 1.36 0.05
N ASP A 67 -7.48 0.89 0.36
CA ASP A 67 -7.84 -0.53 0.28
C ASP A 67 -9.30 -0.68 -0.16
N ILE A 68 -9.64 -1.82 -0.78
CA ILE A 68 -11.03 -2.12 -1.14
C ILE A 68 -11.82 -2.66 0.06
N ASN A 69 -11.13 -3.23 1.05
CA ASN A 69 -11.72 -3.86 2.22
C ASN A 69 -11.94 -2.85 3.35
N LYS A 70 -13.20 -2.41 3.50
CA LYS A 70 -13.60 -1.49 4.57
C LYS A 70 -13.22 -1.95 5.98
N LYS A 71 -13.31 -3.25 6.28
CA LYS A 71 -12.93 -3.78 7.61
C LYS A 71 -11.43 -3.65 7.87
N ALA A 72 -10.61 -3.80 6.84
CA ALA A 72 -9.18 -3.60 6.96
C ALA A 72 -8.86 -2.13 7.22
N LEU A 73 -9.58 -1.20 6.58
CA LEU A 73 -9.44 0.24 6.80
C LEU A 73 -9.92 0.69 8.18
N GLU A 74 -11.01 0.13 8.70
CA GLU A 74 -11.44 0.34 10.09
C GLU A 74 -10.30 -0.03 11.05
N LYS A 75 -9.67 -1.20 10.83
CA LYS A 75 -8.52 -1.61 11.63
C LYS A 75 -7.28 -0.74 11.41
N ALA A 76 -7.06 -0.27 10.18
CA ALA A 76 -5.99 0.65 9.86
C ALA A 76 -6.14 1.95 10.67
N GLN A 77 -7.35 2.52 10.71
CA GLN A 77 -7.62 3.75 11.42
C GLN A 77 -7.39 3.60 12.94
N GLU A 78 -7.80 2.48 13.52
CA GLU A 78 -7.48 2.14 14.92
C GLU A 78 -5.97 2.07 15.16
N ASN A 79 -5.23 1.38 14.28
CA ASN A 79 -3.78 1.24 14.41
C ASN A 79 -3.04 2.58 14.25
N ILE A 80 -3.48 3.41 13.30
CA ILE A 80 -2.91 4.75 13.07
C ILE A 80 -3.13 5.63 14.30
N SER A 81 -4.34 5.60 14.88
CA SER A 81 -4.65 6.40 16.06
C SER A 81 -3.92 5.92 17.30
N ALA A 82 -3.83 4.60 17.50
CA ALA A 82 -3.03 4.02 18.57
C ALA A 82 -1.53 4.38 18.47
N ALA A 83 -1.04 4.67 17.27
CA ALA A 83 0.33 5.13 17.02
C ALA A 83 0.50 6.66 17.07
N GLY A 84 -0.58 7.43 17.18
CA GLY A 84 -0.54 8.91 17.16
C GLY A 84 -0.09 9.51 15.82
N LEU A 85 -0.41 8.84 14.71
CA LEU A 85 0.06 9.19 13.36
C LEU A 85 -1.04 9.74 12.44
N GLU A 86 -2.17 10.20 12.99
CA GLU A 86 -3.31 10.70 12.22
C GLU A 86 -2.97 11.91 11.34
N SER A 87 -1.96 12.70 11.71
CA SER A 87 -1.47 13.82 10.91
C SER A 87 -0.61 13.40 9.71
N TYR A 88 -0.08 12.17 9.73
CA TYR A 88 0.82 11.65 8.71
C TYR A 88 0.13 10.67 7.77
N ILE A 89 -0.84 9.90 8.27
CA ILE A 89 -1.46 8.81 7.52
C ILE A 89 -2.97 9.03 7.42
N GLN A 90 -3.45 9.11 6.17
CA GLN A 90 -4.87 9.12 5.86
C GLN A 90 -5.23 7.87 5.09
N VAL A 91 -6.42 7.31 5.34
CA VAL A 91 -6.87 6.09 4.67
C VAL A 91 -8.24 6.29 4.04
N GLN A 92 -8.46 5.70 2.86
CA GLN A 92 -9.77 5.73 2.21
C GLN A 92 -10.07 4.45 1.42
N GLN A 93 -11.35 4.16 1.26
CA GLN A 93 -11.77 3.01 0.47
C GLN A 93 -11.66 3.31 -1.02
N ALA A 94 -10.85 2.54 -1.75
CA ALA A 94 -10.74 2.67 -3.21
C ALA A 94 -10.36 1.36 -3.89
N ASN A 95 -10.63 1.28 -5.20
CA ASN A 95 -10.20 0.19 -6.05
C ASN A 95 -8.93 0.59 -6.80
N ALA A 96 -7.90 -0.26 -6.79
CA ALA A 96 -6.62 -0.02 -7.45
C ALA A 96 -6.75 0.26 -8.97
N VAL A 97 -7.78 -0.28 -9.64
CA VAL A 97 -8.01 0.00 -11.07
C VAL A 97 -8.76 1.32 -11.33
N LYS A 98 -9.24 1.99 -10.27
CA LYS A 98 -9.99 3.25 -10.34
C LYS A 98 -9.68 4.10 -9.11
N LEU A 99 -8.41 4.46 -8.96
CA LEU A 99 -7.96 5.33 -7.88
C LEU A 99 -8.59 6.74 -8.02
N PRO A 100 -8.94 7.40 -6.91
CA PRO A 100 -9.56 8.72 -6.90
C PRO A 100 -8.52 9.84 -6.68
N PHE A 101 -7.37 9.76 -7.35
CA PHE A 101 -6.29 10.74 -7.24
C PHE A 101 -5.99 11.38 -8.58
N ASP A 102 -5.60 12.64 -8.59
CA ASP A 102 -5.17 13.25 -9.85
C ASP A 102 -3.80 12.70 -10.26
N ASP A 103 -3.43 12.99 -11.50
CA ASP A 103 -2.10 12.67 -12.00
C ASP A 103 -1.04 13.54 -11.31
N ASN A 104 0.20 13.04 -11.25
CA ASN A 104 1.36 13.75 -10.69
C ASN A 104 1.23 14.21 -9.22
N GLN A 105 0.56 13.42 -8.37
CA GLN A 105 0.39 13.76 -6.95
C GLN A 105 1.47 13.16 -6.03
N PHE A 106 1.97 11.96 -6.34
CA PHE A 106 2.82 11.20 -5.41
C PHE A 106 4.27 11.12 -5.87
N ASP A 107 5.19 11.23 -4.92
CA ASP A 107 6.61 10.95 -5.16
C ASP A 107 6.89 9.45 -5.17
N ILE A 108 6.16 8.69 -4.35
CA ILE A 108 6.33 7.25 -4.22
C ILE A 108 4.97 6.58 -4.20
N VAL A 109 4.79 5.52 -5.00
CA VAL A 109 3.69 4.59 -4.82
C VAL A 109 4.25 3.28 -4.27
N LEU A 110 3.70 2.80 -3.17
CA LEU A 110 4.02 1.53 -2.57
C LEU A 110 2.91 0.52 -2.86
N ASN A 111 3.29 -0.68 -3.28
CA ASN A 111 2.39 -1.82 -3.36
C ASN A 111 3.05 -3.05 -2.75
N GLU A 112 2.43 -3.64 -1.72
CA GLU A 112 2.94 -4.88 -1.14
C GLU A 112 1.98 -6.04 -1.41
N ALA A 113 2.49 -7.11 -2.02
CA ALA A 113 1.81 -8.37 -2.33
C ALA A 113 0.59 -8.32 -3.28
N MET A 114 -0.09 -7.18 -3.45
CA MET A 114 -1.33 -7.10 -4.24
C MET A 114 -1.09 -7.50 -5.68
N LEU A 115 -0.09 -6.92 -6.38
CA LEU A 115 0.17 -7.28 -7.77
C LEU A 115 0.54 -8.77 -7.92
N THR A 116 1.21 -9.37 -6.94
CA THR A 116 1.52 -10.81 -6.96
C THR A 116 0.27 -11.70 -6.91
N MET A 117 -0.81 -11.22 -6.28
CA MET A 117 -2.05 -12.00 -6.05
C MET A 117 -3.15 -11.75 -7.10
N LEU A 118 -2.98 -10.77 -7.97
CA LEU A 118 -3.99 -10.39 -8.95
C LEU A 118 -3.84 -11.16 -10.27
N PRO A 119 -4.97 -11.50 -10.95
CA PRO A 119 -4.94 -11.95 -12.34
C PRO A 119 -4.25 -10.92 -13.24
N ILE A 120 -3.57 -11.38 -14.29
CA ILE A 120 -2.76 -10.53 -15.19
C ILE A 120 -3.54 -9.32 -15.73
N ALA A 121 -4.78 -9.52 -16.18
CA ALA A 121 -5.61 -8.45 -16.72
C ALA A 121 -5.98 -7.37 -15.68
N ILE A 122 -6.08 -7.73 -14.39
CA ILE A 122 -6.34 -6.76 -13.33
C ILE A 122 -5.04 -6.06 -12.92
N LYS A 123 -3.92 -6.79 -12.88
CA LYS A 123 -2.57 -6.24 -12.65
C LYS A 123 -2.25 -5.13 -13.65
N GLU A 124 -2.44 -5.39 -14.95
CA GLU A 124 -2.20 -4.40 -16.01
C GLU A 124 -3.06 -3.14 -15.83
N LYS A 125 -4.35 -3.31 -15.52
CA LYS A 125 -5.25 -2.18 -15.24
C LYS A 125 -4.82 -1.39 -14.00
N SER A 126 -4.42 -2.07 -12.93
CA SER A 126 -3.95 -1.41 -11.71
C SER A 126 -2.67 -0.61 -11.98
N ILE A 127 -1.70 -1.17 -12.70
CA ILE A 127 -0.46 -0.46 -13.06
C ILE A 127 -0.78 0.74 -13.95
N THR A 128 -1.61 0.56 -14.99
CA THR A 128 -2.01 1.64 -15.90
C THR A 128 -2.68 2.80 -15.17
N ARG A 129 -3.42 2.51 -14.08
CA ARG A 129 -4.03 3.54 -13.26
C ARG A 129 -3.08 4.17 -12.25
N VAL A 130 -2.16 3.39 -11.68
CA VAL A 130 -1.21 3.85 -10.67
C VAL A 130 -0.15 4.77 -11.27
N LEU A 131 0.43 4.40 -12.41
CA LEU A 131 1.57 5.13 -12.98
C LEU A 131 1.30 6.63 -13.21
N PRO A 132 0.13 7.07 -13.74
CA PRO A 132 -0.16 8.50 -13.90
C PRO A 132 -0.19 9.31 -12.60
N SER A 133 -0.50 8.67 -11.46
CA SER A 133 -0.54 9.36 -10.15
C SER A 133 0.86 9.70 -9.62
N LEU A 134 1.91 9.10 -10.17
CA LEU A 134 3.29 9.46 -9.86
C LEU A 134 3.65 10.79 -10.53
N LYS A 135 4.42 11.61 -9.81
CA LYS A 135 5.14 12.74 -10.40
C LYS A 135 6.14 12.23 -11.44
N ALA A 136 6.60 13.10 -12.33
CA ALA A 136 7.57 12.75 -13.37
C ALA A 136 8.87 12.11 -12.84
N TRP A 137 9.28 12.44 -11.61
CA TRP A 137 10.44 11.86 -10.92
C TRP A 137 10.09 10.75 -9.92
N GLY A 138 8.80 10.42 -9.79
CA GLY A 138 8.32 9.44 -8.84
C GLY A 138 8.56 8.00 -9.31
N TYR A 139 8.49 7.07 -8.37
CA TYR A 139 8.69 5.65 -8.66
C TYR A 139 7.72 4.75 -7.89
N LEU A 140 7.48 3.57 -8.47
CA LEU A 140 6.70 2.50 -7.88
C LEU A 140 7.65 1.54 -7.14
N VAL A 141 7.42 1.35 -5.84
CA VAL A 141 8.05 0.30 -5.04
C VAL A 141 7.05 -0.86 -4.92
N ASN A 142 7.41 -2.04 -5.40
CA ASN A 142 6.56 -3.23 -5.32
C ASN A 142 7.30 -4.41 -4.69
N THR A 143 6.69 -5.04 -3.68
CA THR A 143 7.21 -6.26 -3.01
C THR A 143 6.29 -7.47 -3.19
#